data_AF-A0A7V9TRX9-F1
#
_entry.id   AF-A0A7V9TRX9-F1
#
_cell.length_a   1.000
_cell.length_b   1.000
_cell.length_c   1.000
_cell.angle_alpha   90.00
_cell.angle_beta   90.00
_cell.angle_gamma   90.00
#
_symmetry.space_group_name_H-M   'P 1'
#
loop_
_entity.id
_entity.type
_entity.pdbx_description
1 polymer ?
#
loop_
_entity_poly.entity_id
_entity_poly.type
_entity_poly.pdbx_seq_one_letter_code
_entity_poly.pdbx_strand_id
1 'polypeptide(L)'
;MTATDARTTTIRPQPRRLTKGQLVVKYLTTTDHKVIGNLYLATSFAFFLLAGLMAMLIRAELARPGNQVVSDDVYNQLFTMHGTIM
;
A
#
# COMPACT_ATOMS: atom_id res chain seq x y z
N MET A 1 -62.41 -6.50 -20.95
CA MET A 1 -61.61 -7.34 -20.03
C MET A 1 -60.20 -6.76 -20.03
N THR A 2 -59.77 -6.36 -18.85
CA THR A 2 -58.90 -5.21 -18.55
C THR A 2 -57.42 -5.51 -18.86
N ALA A 3 -56.78 -4.65 -19.65
CA ALA A 3 -55.32 -4.64 -19.79
C ALA A 3 -54.71 -4.04 -18.52
N THR A 4 -54.20 -4.89 -17.64
CA THR A 4 -53.44 -4.47 -16.45
C THR A 4 -51.97 -4.36 -16.82
N ASP A 5 -51.56 -3.14 -17.17
CA ASP A 5 -50.16 -2.78 -17.43
C ASP A 5 -49.42 -2.59 -16.09
N ALA A 6 -48.81 -3.67 -15.60
CA ALA A 6 -48.05 -3.66 -14.35
C ALA A 6 -46.68 -3.00 -14.57
N ARG A 7 -46.64 -1.65 -14.48
CA ARG A 7 -45.39 -0.88 -14.50
C ARG A 7 -44.55 -1.18 -13.25
N THR A 8 -43.70 -2.20 -13.33
CA THR A 8 -42.66 -2.49 -12.34
C THR A 8 -41.69 -1.32 -12.26
N THR A 9 -41.89 -0.44 -11.27
CA THR A 9 -40.96 0.65 -10.96
C THR A 9 -39.73 0.05 -10.30
N THR A 10 -38.70 -0.26 -11.09
CA THR A 10 -37.39 -0.66 -10.59
C THR A 10 -36.71 0.56 -9.97
N ILE A 11 -36.86 0.75 -8.66
CA ILE A 11 -36.07 1.74 -7.92
C ILE A 11 -34.61 1.28 -7.95
N ARG A 12 -33.85 1.73 -8.95
CA ARG A 12 -32.41 1.53 -9.01
C ARG A 12 -31.81 2.29 -7.83
N PRO A 13 -31.14 1.62 -6.87
CA PRO A 13 -30.51 2.33 -5.76
C PRO A 13 -29.53 3.35 -6.35
N GLN A 14 -29.72 4.63 -6.05
CA GLN A 14 -28.76 5.64 -6.47
C GLN A 14 -27.43 5.33 -5.78
N PRO A 15 -26.30 5.33 -6.51
CA PRO A 15 -25.00 5.16 -5.89
C PRO A 15 -24.77 6.35 -4.95
N ARG A 16 -24.89 6.11 -3.65
CA ARG A 16 -24.53 7.10 -2.63
C ARG A 16 -23.07 7.48 -2.85
N ARG A 17 -22.83 8.72 -3.29
CA ARG A 17 -21.46 9.25 -3.43
C ARG A 17 -20.81 9.22 -2.05
N LEU A 18 -19.93 8.25 -1.84
CA LEU A 18 -19.14 8.16 -0.63
C LEU A 18 -18.18 9.34 -0.61
N THR A 19 -18.23 10.14 0.45
CA THR A 19 -17.26 11.20 0.65
C THR A 19 -15.87 10.59 0.91
N LYS A 20 -14.81 11.33 0.60
CA LYS A 20 -13.42 10.85 0.75
C LYS A 20 -13.14 10.28 2.15
N GLY A 21 -13.73 10.88 3.20
CA GLY A 21 -13.63 10.37 4.57
C GLY A 21 -14.33 9.03 4.80
N GLN A 22 -15.48 8.79 4.18
CA GLN A 22 -16.18 7.50 4.28
C GLN A 22 -15.41 6.36 3.59
N LEU A 23 -14.62 6.67 2.56
CA LEU A 23 -13.74 5.69 1.93
C LEU A 23 -12.61 5.26 2.85
N VAL A 24 -11.95 6.20 3.54
CA VAL A 24 -10.88 5.88 4.50
C VAL A 24 -11.41 5.01 5.63
N VAL A 25 -12.56 5.36 6.23
CA VAL A 25 -13.20 4.55 7.27
C VAL A 25 -13.56 3.16 6.74
N LYS A 26 -14.06 3.07 5.50
CA LYS A 26 -14.39 1.78 4.87
C LYS A 26 -13.15 0.89 4.67
N TYR A 27 -11.99 1.44 4.33
CA TYR A 27 -10.75 0.68 4.21
C TYR A 27 -10.19 0.26 5.57
N LEU A 28 -10.25 1.13 6.58
CA LEU A 28 -9.77 0.83 7.94
C LEU A 28 -10.63 -0.21 8.66
N THR A 29 -11.95 -0.21 8.42
CA THR A 29 -12.90 -1.12 9.07
C THR A 29 -13.32 -2.27 8.14
N THR A 30 -12.56 -2.56 7.08
CA THR A 30 -12.88 -3.64 6.15
C THR A 30 -12.53 -5.01 6.75
N THR A 31 -13.39 -6.00 6.54
CA THR A 31 -13.16 -7.41 6.92
C THR A 31 -12.94 -8.33 5.71
N ASP A 32 -12.98 -7.77 4.50
CA ASP A 32 -12.77 -8.52 3.26
C ASP A 32 -11.28 -8.83 3.07
N HIS A 33 -10.91 -10.11 3.06
CA HIS A 33 -9.54 -10.59 2.90
C HIS A 33 -8.90 -10.18 1.56
N LYS A 34 -9.69 -9.91 0.51
CA LYS A 34 -9.16 -9.40 -0.77
C LYS A 34 -8.73 -7.94 -0.65
N VAL A 35 -9.51 -7.13 0.07
CA VAL A 35 -9.19 -5.72 0.30
C VAL A 35 -8.00 -5.62 1.24
N ILE A 36 -7.98 -6.42 2.32
CA ILE A 36 -6.85 -6.52 3.25
C ILE A 36 -5.60 -6.98 2.48
N GLY A 37 -5.70 -8.02 1.66
CA GLY A 37 -4.59 -8.51 0.85
C GLY A 37 -4.00 -7.43 -0.07
N ASN A 38 -4.85 -6.65 -0.75
CA ASN A 38 -4.38 -5.54 -1.59
C ASN A 38 -3.74 -4.40 -0.76
N LEU A 39 -4.24 -4.16 0.45
CA LEU A 39 -3.65 -3.18 1.37
C LEU A 39 -2.25 -3.61 1.82
N TYR A 40 -2.08 -4.88 2.19
CA TYR A 40 -0.79 -5.47 2.55
C TYR A 40 0.18 -5.49 1.37
N LEU A 41 -0.28 -5.82 0.16
CA LEU A 41 0.55 -5.77 -1.03
C LEU A 41 1.03 -4.34 -1.32
N ALA A 42 0.16 -3.35 -1.18
CA ALA A 42 0.51 -1.96 -1.38
C ALA A 42 1.51 -1.45 -0.34
N THR A 43 1.31 -1.79 0.94
CA THR A 43 2.22 -1.37 2.02
C THR A 43 3.55 -2.10 1.95
N SER A 44 3.57 -3.41 1.74
CA SER A 44 4.81 -4.18 1.60
C SER A 44 5.61 -3.74 0.37
N PHE A 45 4.95 -3.45 -0.76
CA PHE A 45 5.63 -2.93 -1.93
C PHE A 45 6.23 -1.53 -1.68
N ALA A 46 5.57 -0.68 -0.90
CA ALA A 46 6.12 0.61 -0.50
C ALA A 46 7.38 0.45 0.37
N PHE A 47 7.34 -0.45 1.37
CA PHE A 47 8.50 -0.77 2.20
C PHE A 47 9.62 -1.45 1.40
N PHE A 48 9.28 -2.31 0.45
CA PHE A 48 10.24 -2.93 -0.47
C PHE A 48 11.02 -1.89 -1.27
N LEU A 49 10.36 -0.86 -1.79
CA LEU A 49 11.05 0.24 -2.49
C LEU A 49 11.96 1.03 -1.56
N LEU A 50 11.52 1.30 -0.33
CA LEU A 50 12.32 1.99 0.68
C LEU A 50 13.57 1.18 1.07
N ALA A 51 13.39 -0.11 1.37
CA ALA A 51 14.47 -1.02 1.68
C ALA A 51 15.40 -1.22 0.48
N GLY A 52 14.86 -1.27 -0.74
CA GLY A 52 15.63 -1.36 -1.99
C GLY A 52 16.51 -0.12 -2.23
N LEU A 53 16.02 1.07 -1.89
CA LEU A 53 16.83 2.29 -1.95
C LEU A 53 18.00 2.23 -0.95
N MET A 54 17.75 1.80 0.29
CA MET A 54 18.81 1.60 1.28
C MET A 54 19.83 0.54 0.82
N ALA A 55 19.37 -0.53 0.16
CA ALA A 55 20.25 -1.56 -0.40
C ALA A 55 21.16 -1.00 -1.50
N MET A 56 20.67 -0.05 -2.31
CA MET A 56 21.51 0.63 -3.29
C MET A 56 22.61 1.48 -2.64
N LEU A 57 22.32 2.14 -1.51
CA LEU A 57 23.33 2.89 -0.75
C LEU A 57 24.40 1.95 -0.18
N ILE A 58 24.00 0.82 0.41
CA ILE A 58 24.93 -0.21 0.92
C ILE A 58 25.82 -0.73 -0.21
N ARG A 59 25.25 -1.01 -1.39
CA ARG A 59 26.04 -1.45 -2.55
C ARG A 59 26.95 -0.36 -3.12
N ALA A 60 26.55 0.92 -3.02
CA ALA A 60 27.37 2.03 -3.46
C ALA A 60 28.64 2.17 -2.61
N GLU A 61 28.58 1.94 -1.30
CA GLU A 61 29.78 1.85 -0.44
C GLU A 61 30.74 0.75 -0.88
N LEU A 62 30.21 -0.46 -1.10
CA LEU A 62 31.04 -1.63 -1.41
C LEU A 62 31.63 -1.60 -2.84
N ALA A 63 31.25 -0.62 -3.67
CA ALA A 63 31.71 -0.54 -5.05
C ALA A 63 33.23 -0.26 -5.18
N ARG A 64 33.83 0.38 -4.18
CA ARG A 64 35.27 0.69 -4.14
C ARG A 64 35.79 0.60 -2.70
N PRO A 65 37.02 0.14 -2.46
CA PRO A 65 37.57 0.02 -1.11
C PRO A 65 37.75 1.40 -0.43
N GLY A 66 37.25 1.53 0.80
CA GLY A 66 37.33 2.75 1.63
C GLY A 66 36.02 3.55 1.69
N ASN A 67 35.77 4.27 2.79
CA ASN A 67 34.52 5.04 3.00
C ASN A 67 34.36 6.15 1.97
N GLN A 68 33.25 6.14 1.23
CA GLN A 68 32.98 7.11 0.17
C GLN A 68 31.67 7.88 0.35
N VAL A 69 30.61 7.25 0.84
CA VAL A 69 29.26 7.83 0.96
C VAL A 69 28.79 7.89 2.43
N VAL A 70 29.13 6.91 3.27
CA VAL A 70 28.72 6.80 4.68
C VAL A 70 29.83 6.24 5.57
N SER A 71 29.84 6.68 6.83
CA SER A 71 30.72 6.19 7.89
C SER A 71 30.30 4.79 8.38
N ASP A 72 31.23 4.04 8.98
CA ASP A 72 31.04 2.66 9.45
C ASP A 72 29.82 2.48 10.38
N ASP A 73 29.60 3.42 11.31
CA ASP A 73 28.43 3.40 12.21
C ASP A 73 27.11 3.54 11.45
N VAL A 74 27.07 4.42 10.45
CA VAL A 74 25.89 4.66 9.61
C VAL A 74 25.66 3.47 8.69
N TYR A 75 26.71 2.85 8.16
CA TYR A 75 26.63 1.62 7.38
C TYR A 75 26.00 0.48 8.19
N ASN A 76 26.48 0.26 9.42
CA ASN A 76 25.94 -0.76 10.31
C ASN A 76 24.45 -0.51 10.63
N GLN A 77 24.07 0.75 10.87
CA GLN A 77 22.68 1.11 11.12
C GLN A 77 21.80 0.93 9.87
N LEU A 78 22.27 1.33 8.69
CA LEU A 78 21.56 1.14 7.44
C LEU A 78 21.34 -0.35 7.15
N PHE A 79 22.35 -1.19 7.40
CA PHE A 79 22.25 -2.64 7.21
C PHE A 79 21.18 -3.26 8.12
N THR A 80 21.18 -2.93 9.41
CA THR A 80 20.16 -3.42 10.35
C THR A 80 18.76 -2.93 9.96
N MET A 81 18.61 -1.64 9.68
CA MET A 81 17.31 -1.07 9.32
C MET A 81 16.79 -1.62 8.00
N HIS A 82 17.66 -1.82 7.00
CA HIS A 82 17.31 -2.48 5.74
C HIS A 82 16.75 -3.89 5.99
N GLY A 83 17.43 -4.70 6.81
CA GLY A 83 16.99 -6.05 7.14
C GLY A 83 15.66 -6.11 7.91
N THR A 84 15.34 -5.08 8.70
CA THR A 84 14.05 -5.02 9.43
C THR A 84 12.86 -4.58 8.59
N ILE A 85 13.11 -3.88 7.46
CA ILE A 85 12.07 -3.26 6.63
C ILE A 85 11.78 -4.06 5.35
N MET A 86 12.72 -4.91 4.91
CA MET A 86 12.52 -5.89 3.82
C MET A 86 11.30 -6.78 4.08
#